data_AF-A0A8S1W5U5-F1
#
_entry.id   AF-A0A8S1W5U5-F1
#
_cell.length_a   1.000
_cell.length_b   1.000
_cell.length_c   1.000
_cell.angle_alpha   90.00
_cell.angle_beta   90.00
_cell.angle_gamma   90.00
#
_symmetry.space_group_name_H-M   'P 1'
#
loop_
_entity.id
_entity.type
_entity.pdbx_description
1 polymer ?
#
loop_
_entity_poly.entity_id
_entity_poly.type
_entity_poly.pdbx_seq_one_letter_code
_entity_poly.pdbx_strand_id
1 'polypeptide(L)'
;MLKFDLYRKLPQDLIEPQKSGALISFTSLILIILGNSKSQGTEYLAQQVQTEMYIDQNKDDTLLVNMDISFLTMPCDFISIDQQDIIGTHQQNVEGELYKSRILNGKLIDKYLSKNESLNLERTSEAYQQKEGCDLTGYIIISRVPGNFHISAHPYGGQMNIVLPFVGLSIIVLSHTIQHLSFGN
;
A
#
# COMPACT_ATOMS: atom_id res chain seq x y z
N MET A 1 -72.94 -16.83 -3.56
CA MET A 1 -72.49 -18.12 -2.99
C MET A 1 -71.85 -18.93 -4.09
N LEU A 2 -70.57 -19.24 -3.98
CA LEU A 2 -69.88 -20.19 -4.87
C LEU A 2 -68.98 -21.04 -3.98
N LYS A 3 -69.31 -22.34 -3.90
CA LYS A 3 -68.52 -23.35 -3.20
C LYS A 3 -68.15 -24.40 -4.24
N PHE A 4 -67.04 -24.18 -4.94
CA PHE A 4 -66.40 -25.20 -5.76
C PHE A 4 -65.43 -25.96 -4.87
N ASP A 5 -65.89 -27.09 -4.36
CA ASP A 5 -65.04 -28.07 -3.69
C ASP A 5 -65.29 -29.40 -4.41
N LEU A 6 -64.45 -29.71 -5.41
CA LEU A 6 -64.64 -30.80 -6.37
C LEU A 6 -64.28 -32.18 -5.79
N TYR A 7 -63.90 -32.24 -4.51
CA TYR A 7 -63.48 -33.45 -3.83
C TYR A 7 -64.43 -33.84 -2.69
N ARG A 8 -64.65 -35.15 -2.56
CA ARG A 8 -65.48 -35.73 -1.49
C ARG A 8 -64.75 -35.54 -0.16
N LYS A 9 -65.38 -34.81 0.77
CA LYS A 9 -64.85 -34.68 2.14
C LYS A 9 -64.88 -36.05 2.81
N LEU A 10 -63.73 -36.47 3.34
CA LEU A 10 -63.64 -37.69 4.12
C LEU A 10 -64.42 -37.50 5.44
N PRO A 11 -65.16 -38.52 5.91
CA PRO A 11 -65.84 -38.48 7.21
C PRO A 11 -64.83 -38.18 8.32
N GLN A 12 -65.21 -37.41 9.33
CA GLN A 12 -64.32 -37.02 10.43
C GLN A 12 -63.77 -38.24 11.20
N ASP A 13 -64.45 -39.38 11.12
CA ASP A 13 -64.07 -40.63 11.77
C ASP A 13 -62.91 -41.39 11.07
N LEU A 14 -62.59 -41.02 9.82
CA LEU A 14 -61.43 -41.55 9.08
C LEU A 14 -60.21 -40.61 9.11
N ILE A 15 -60.34 -39.42 9.70
CA ILE A 15 -59.28 -38.43 9.84
C ILE A 15 -58.93 -38.34 11.32
N GLU A 16 -57.95 -39.10 11.78
CA GLU A 16 -57.42 -38.94 13.13
C GLU A 16 -56.34 -37.85 13.13
N PRO A 17 -56.52 -36.73 13.85
CA PRO A 17 -55.50 -35.68 13.92
C PRO A 17 -54.27 -36.20 14.69
N GLN A 18 -53.22 -36.55 13.95
CA GLN A 18 -51.96 -37.02 14.53
C GLN A 18 -51.12 -35.84 15.05
N LYS A 19 -51.05 -35.70 16.38
CA LYS A 19 -50.19 -34.70 17.06
C LYS A 19 -48.72 -34.83 16.65
N SER A 20 -48.27 -36.06 16.36
CA SER A 20 -46.90 -36.35 15.88
C SER A 20 -46.61 -35.70 14.51
N GLY A 21 -47.57 -35.76 13.57
CA GLY A 21 -47.41 -35.16 12.24
C GLY A 21 -47.35 -33.63 12.30
N ALA A 22 -48.13 -33.00 13.19
CA ALA A 22 -48.04 -31.57 13.45
C ALA A 22 -46.66 -31.19 14.01
N LEU A 23 -46.14 -31.97 14.95
CA LEU A 23 -44.84 -31.74 15.57
C LEU A 23 -43.69 -31.84 14.54
N ILE A 24 -43.72 -32.85 13.66
CA ILE A 24 -42.75 -33.02 12.57
C ILE A 24 -42.82 -31.85 11.55
N SER A 25 -44.02 -31.33 11.31
CA SER A 25 -44.22 -30.19 10.41
C SER A 25 -43.66 -28.89 11.02
N PHE A 26 -43.85 -28.67 12.33
CA PHE A 26 -43.26 -27.53 13.02
C PHE A 26 -41.74 -27.61 13.11
N THR A 27 -41.18 -28.78 13.42
CA THR A 27 -39.73 -28.95 13.51
C THR A 27 -39.05 -28.78 12.15
N SER A 28 -39.65 -29.28 11.05
CA SER A 28 -39.11 -29.08 9.70
C SER A 28 -39.15 -27.61 9.27
N LEU A 29 -40.24 -26.89 9.55
CA LEU A 29 -40.33 -25.46 9.26
C LEU A 29 -39.29 -24.64 10.03
N ILE A 30 -39.10 -24.94 11.32
CA ILE A 30 -38.08 -24.27 12.15
C ILE A 30 -36.68 -24.52 11.60
N LEU A 31 -36.35 -25.74 11.21
CA LEU A 31 -35.04 -26.08 10.64
C LEU A 31 -34.80 -25.37 9.30
N ILE A 32 -35.81 -25.26 8.45
CA ILE A 32 -35.72 -24.52 7.18
C ILE A 32 -35.47 -23.04 7.45
N ILE A 33 -36.23 -22.41 8.35
CA ILE A 33 -36.07 -20.98 8.65
C ILE A 33 -34.70 -20.69 9.27
N LEU A 34 -34.26 -21.49 10.25
CA LEU A 34 -32.97 -21.31 10.92
C LEU A 34 -31.79 -21.59 9.98
N GLY A 35 -31.90 -22.58 9.09
CA GLY A 35 -30.85 -22.94 8.14
C GLY A 35 -30.64 -21.88 7.05
N ASN A 36 -31.72 -21.30 6.52
CA ASN A 36 -31.63 -20.36 5.39
C ASN A 36 -31.26 -18.92 5.81
N SER A 37 -31.43 -18.55 7.08
CA SER A 37 -31.23 -17.17 7.53
C SER A 37 -29.76 -16.74 7.60
N LYS A 38 -28.80 -17.67 7.67
CA LYS A 38 -27.38 -17.33 7.91
C LYS A 38 -26.48 -17.36 6.67
N SER A 39 -26.80 -18.16 5.66
CA SER A 39 -25.90 -18.36 4.51
C SER A 39 -26.28 -17.51 3.30
N GLN A 40 -27.56 -17.39 2.98
CA GLN A 40 -27.99 -16.75 1.73
C GLN A 40 -28.26 -15.25 1.90
N GLY A 41 -28.83 -14.82 3.03
CA GLY A 41 -29.16 -13.41 3.25
C GLY A 41 -27.95 -12.47 3.31
N THR A 42 -26.83 -12.97 3.81
CA THR A 42 -25.55 -12.23 3.85
C THR A 42 -24.91 -12.13 2.48
N GLU A 43 -25.03 -13.16 1.64
CA GLU A 43 -24.50 -13.19 0.29
C GLU A 43 -25.33 -12.32 -0.68
N TYR A 44 -26.66 -12.25 -0.50
CA TYR A 44 -27.52 -11.34 -1.28
C TYR A 44 -27.32 -9.85 -0.98
N LEU A 45 -26.87 -9.51 0.25
CA LEU A 45 -26.49 -8.15 0.62
C LEU A 45 -25.02 -7.82 0.29
N ALA A 46 -24.24 -8.83 -0.11
CA ALA A 46 -22.85 -8.61 -0.50
C ALA A 46 -22.83 -7.92 -1.87
N GLN A 47 -22.41 -6.67 -1.87
CA GLN A 47 -22.19 -5.91 -3.09
C GLN A 47 -21.09 -6.57 -3.93
N GLN A 48 -21.44 -7.06 -5.11
CA GLN A 48 -20.47 -7.64 -6.03
C GLN A 48 -19.70 -6.52 -6.72
N VAL A 49 -18.43 -6.34 -6.33
CA VAL A 49 -17.51 -5.43 -7.01
C VAL A 49 -17.09 -6.09 -8.33
N GLN A 50 -17.48 -5.49 -9.46
CA GLN A 50 -17.01 -5.92 -10.79
C GLN A 50 -15.90 -4.97 -11.26
N THR A 51 -14.72 -5.53 -11.52
CA THR A 51 -13.58 -4.78 -12.07
C THR A 51 -13.65 -4.81 -13.59
N GLU A 52 -13.97 -3.67 -14.20
CA GLU A 52 -13.94 -3.51 -15.66
C GLU A 52 -12.64 -2.86 -16.12
N MET A 53 -12.13 -3.27 -17.28
CA MET A 53 -10.98 -2.63 -17.91
C MET A 53 -11.47 -1.57 -18.88
N TYR A 54 -10.98 -0.34 -18.70
CA TYR A 54 -11.27 0.79 -19.58
C TYR A 54 -9.97 1.31 -20.21
N ILE A 55 -10.06 1.82 -21.44
CA ILE A 55 -8.93 2.47 -22.11
C ILE A 55 -8.71 3.81 -21.44
N ASP A 56 -7.56 4.00 -20.79
CA ASP A 56 -7.23 5.30 -20.22
C ASP A 56 -7.10 6.35 -21.33
N GLN A 57 -7.99 7.36 -21.30
CA GLN A 57 -7.98 8.48 -22.23
C GLN A 57 -7.17 9.68 -21.69
N ASN A 58 -6.79 9.66 -20.41
CA ASN A 58 -5.98 10.72 -19.84
C ASN A 58 -4.53 10.59 -20.32
N LYS A 59 -4.10 11.61 -21.03
CA LYS A 59 -2.71 11.81 -21.45
C LYS A 59 -1.99 12.74 -20.48
N ASP A 60 -2.10 12.46 -19.19
CA ASP A 60 -1.23 13.12 -18.23
C ASP A 60 0.19 12.60 -18.48
N ASP A 61 1.05 13.49 -18.95
CA ASP A 61 2.44 13.16 -19.32
C ASP A 61 3.31 12.90 -18.07
N THR A 62 2.82 13.29 -16.89
CA THR A 62 3.53 13.19 -15.60
C THR A 62 2.75 12.35 -14.59
N LEU A 63 3.48 11.69 -13.70
CA LEU A 63 2.96 10.85 -12.63
C LEU A 63 3.61 11.27 -11.30
N LEU A 64 2.78 11.45 -10.28
CA LEU A 64 3.23 11.71 -8.92
C LEU A 64 3.60 10.39 -8.25
N VAL A 65 4.79 10.32 -7.65
CA VAL A 65 5.19 9.18 -6.81
C VAL A 65 5.29 9.68 -5.38
N ASN A 66 4.36 9.25 -4.53
CA ASN A 66 4.37 9.57 -3.12
C ASN A 66 5.18 8.51 -2.39
N MET A 67 6.12 8.95 -1.55
CA MET A 67 7.01 8.04 -0.86
C MET A 67 7.27 8.47 0.59
N ASP A 68 7.33 7.46 1.44
CA ASP A 68 7.74 7.53 2.83
C ASP A 68 8.68 6.34 3.09
N ILE A 69 9.99 6.61 3.03
CA ILE A 69 11.04 5.60 3.09
C ILE A 69 12.12 6.05 4.06
N SER A 70 12.38 5.22 5.07
CA SER A 70 13.44 5.48 6.06
C SER A 70 14.63 4.55 5.84
N PHE A 71 15.82 5.13 5.81
CA PHE A 71 17.11 4.45 5.77
C PHE A 71 17.78 4.52 7.14
N LEU A 72 18.07 3.38 7.76
CA LEU A 72 18.49 3.35 9.16
C LEU A 72 19.96 3.73 9.39
N THR A 73 20.83 3.48 8.41
CA THR A 73 22.29 3.61 8.53
C THR A 73 22.92 4.44 7.42
N MET A 74 22.11 5.19 6.68
CA MET A 74 22.54 6.00 5.54
C MET A 74 22.22 7.48 5.81
N PRO A 75 23.23 8.37 5.96
CA PRO A 75 23.03 9.79 6.15
C PRO A 75 22.36 10.48 4.96
N CYS A 76 21.56 11.52 5.22
CA CYS A 76 20.82 12.25 4.18
C CYS A 76 21.70 12.95 3.13
N ASP A 77 22.95 13.27 3.48
CA ASP A 77 23.87 13.98 2.58
C ASP A 77 24.24 13.15 1.35
N PHE A 78 24.24 11.83 1.49
CA PHE A 78 24.65 10.89 0.44
C PHE A 78 23.49 10.27 -0.31
N ILE A 79 22.24 10.54 0.08
CA ILE A 79 21.07 9.99 -0.60
C ILE A 79 20.68 10.92 -1.75
N SER A 80 20.65 10.40 -2.97
CA SER A 80 20.04 10.99 -4.15
C SER A 80 18.91 10.12 -4.68
N ILE A 81 17.96 10.76 -5.36
CA ILE A 81 16.96 10.06 -6.16
C ILE A 81 17.24 10.44 -7.62
N ASP A 82 17.46 9.42 -8.44
CA ASP A 82 17.78 9.57 -9.84
C ASP A 82 16.73 8.80 -10.67
N GLN A 83 16.29 9.39 -11.78
CA GLN A 83 15.29 8.80 -12.67
C GLN A 83 15.90 8.54 -14.05
N GLN A 84 15.61 7.36 -14.60
CA GLN A 84 15.99 6.98 -15.95
C GLN A 84 14.77 6.47 -16.73
N ASP A 85 14.39 7.23 -17.74
CA ASP A 85 13.30 6.89 -18.66
C ASP A 85 13.82 6.21 -19.94
N ILE A 86 12.97 5.44 -20.63
CA ILE A 86 13.29 4.83 -21.94
C ILE A 86 13.66 5.86 -23.04
N ILE A 87 13.32 7.13 -22.82
CA ILE A 87 13.67 8.24 -23.72
C ILE A 87 15.16 8.63 -23.56
N GLY A 88 15.86 8.07 -22.56
CA GLY A 88 17.26 8.35 -22.28
C GLY A 88 17.47 9.63 -21.45
N THR A 89 16.40 10.28 -21.02
CA THR A 89 16.48 11.42 -20.09
C THR A 89 16.88 10.89 -18.71
N HIS A 90 18.07 11.29 -18.27
CA HIS A 90 18.56 11.03 -16.91
C HIS A 90 18.45 12.32 -16.11
N GLN A 91 17.54 12.37 -15.14
CA GLN A 91 17.42 13.51 -14.23
C GLN A 91 17.93 13.10 -12.85
N GLN A 92 18.91 13.87 -12.36
CA GLN A 92 19.40 13.76 -10.98
C GLN A 92 18.57 14.69 -10.09
N ASN A 93 18.15 14.19 -8.92
CA ASN A 93 17.36 14.94 -7.95
C ASN A 93 16.08 15.53 -8.57
N VAL A 94 15.20 14.61 -8.98
CA VAL A 94 13.91 14.87 -9.64
C VAL A 94 13.12 15.99 -8.97
N GLU A 95 12.44 16.79 -9.79
CA GLU A 95 11.59 17.90 -9.34
C GLU A 95 10.42 17.38 -8.47
N GLY A 96 10.12 18.11 -7.38
CA GLY A 96 9.07 17.75 -6.42
C GLY A 96 9.34 18.30 -5.01
N GLU A 97 8.41 18.05 -4.10
CA GLU A 97 8.56 18.39 -2.67
C GLU A 97 8.97 17.15 -1.88
N LEU A 98 10.25 16.78 -2.00
CA LEU A 98 10.85 15.74 -1.17
C LEU A 98 11.57 16.37 0.02
N TYR A 99 11.14 16.00 1.22
CA TYR A 99 11.78 16.41 2.46
C TYR A 99 12.65 15.29 3.00
N LYS A 100 13.90 15.63 3.32
CA LYS A 100 14.83 14.72 3.99
C LYS A 100 14.86 15.07 5.47
N SER A 101 14.79 14.08 6.35
CA SER A 101 14.92 14.27 7.80
C SER A 101 15.98 13.33 8.35
N ARG A 102 16.84 13.86 9.21
CA ARG A 102 17.89 13.08 9.86
C ARG A 102 17.28 12.24 10.98
N ILE A 103 17.60 10.96 11.00
CA ILE A 103 17.11 10.03 12.03
C ILE A 103 18.26 9.32 12.71
N LEU A 104 18.09 8.98 13.99
CA LEU A 104 19.03 8.15 14.73
C LEU A 104 18.24 7.10 15.49
N ASN A 105 18.53 5.82 15.23
CA ASN A 105 17.81 4.69 15.80
C ASN A 105 16.28 4.78 15.63
N GLY A 106 15.82 5.27 14.46
CA GLY A 106 14.41 5.44 14.14
C GLY A 106 13.72 6.67 14.77
N LYS A 107 14.47 7.53 15.48
CA LYS A 107 13.94 8.79 16.01
C LYS A 107 14.40 9.97 15.16
N LEU A 108 13.45 10.86 14.82
CA LEU A 108 13.74 12.11 14.13
C LEU A 108 14.60 13.04 14.99
N ILE A 109 15.73 13.47 14.43
CA ILE A 109 16.65 14.42 15.05
C ILE A 109 16.30 15.83 14.58
N ASP A 110 16.38 16.04 13.26
CA ASP A 110 16.23 17.36 12.66
C ASP A 110 15.89 17.26 11.18
N LYS A 111 15.24 18.28 10.63
CA LYS A 111 14.99 18.36 9.19
C LYS A 111 16.29 18.67 8.47
N TYR A 112 16.60 17.89 7.44
CA TYR A 112 17.74 18.17 6.58
C TYR A 112 17.38 19.34 5.67
N LEU A 113 17.84 20.53 6.04
CA LEU A 113 17.73 21.72 5.20
C LEU A 113 18.80 21.63 4.11
N SER A 114 18.38 21.20 2.92
CA SER A 114 19.18 21.27 1.69
C SER A 114 19.32 22.73 1.25
N LYS A 115 20.00 23.57 2.03
CA LYS A 115 20.52 24.85 1.51
C LYS A 115 21.67 24.54 0.56
N ASN A 116 21.92 25.44 -0.40
CA ASN A 116 23.05 25.44 -1.34
C ASN A 116 24.40 25.48 -0.60
N GLU A 117 24.69 24.45 0.16
CA GLU A 117 25.85 24.31 1.01
C GLU A 117 26.57 23.08 0.48
N SER A 118 27.75 23.35 -0.08
CA SER A 118 28.71 22.33 -0.49
C SER A 118 28.80 21.23 0.59
N LEU A 119 28.71 19.97 0.18
CA LEU A 119 28.78 18.80 1.05
C LEU A 119 29.86 18.97 2.12
N ASN A 120 29.47 18.99 3.40
CA ASN A 120 30.43 19.09 4.51
C ASN A 120 30.93 17.69 4.88
N LEU A 121 32.07 17.28 4.31
CA LEU A 121 32.65 15.95 4.50
C LEU A 121 32.90 15.60 5.98
N GLU A 122 33.24 16.58 6.82
CA GLU A 122 33.51 16.37 8.25
C GLU A 122 32.24 15.94 8.97
N ARG A 123 31.13 16.69 8.79
CA ARG A 123 29.82 16.35 9.34
C ARG A 123 29.32 15.00 8.82
N THR A 124 29.46 14.74 7.53
CA THR A 124 28.95 13.51 6.93
C THR A 124 29.70 12.28 7.45
N SER A 125 31.01 12.42 7.70
CA SER A 125 31.80 11.38 8.33
C SER A 125 31.32 11.08 9.76
N GLU A 126 31.06 12.11 10.57
CA GLU A 126 30.52 11.95 11.92
C GLU A 126 29.13 11.29 11.91
N ALA A 127 28.24 11.74 11.03
CA ALA A 127 26.90 11.17 10.86
C ALA A 127 26.97 9.67 10.55
N TYR A 128 27.89 9.27 9.69
CA TYR A 128 28.10 7.87 9.34
C TYR A 128 28.65 7.04 10.51
N GLN A 129 29.62 7.57 11.26
CA GLN A 129 30.14 6.92 12.47
C GLN A 129 29.08 6.75 13.56
N GLN A 130 28.18 7.73 13.69
CA GLN A 130 27.07 7.69 14.65
C GLN A 130 25.91 6.78 14.20
N LYS A 131 25.99 6.17 13.01
CA LYS A 131 24.90 5.41 12.38
C LYS A 131 23.64 6.26 12.23
N GLU A 132 23.82 7.52 11.84
CA GLU A 132 22.73 8.39 11.42
C GLU A 132 22.09 7.81 10.15
N GLY A 133 20.76 7.85 10.12
CA GLY A 133 19.94 7.48 9.00
C GLY A 133 19.24 8.69 8.39
N CYS A 134 18.48 8.43 7.34
CA CYS A 134 17.71 9.45 6.65
C CYS A 134 16.28 8.97 6.39
N ASP A 135 15.34 9.85 6.63
CA ASP A 135 13.94 9.67 6.33
C ASP A 135 13.55 10.53 5.14
N LEU A 136 12.97 9.90 4.11
CA LEU A 136 12.53 10.54 2.88
C LEU A 136 11.01 10.58 2.86
N THR A 137 10.44 11.78 2.94
CA THR A 137 8.99 11.96 2.95
C THR A 137 8.59 13.00 1.92
N GLY A 138 7.60 12.69 1.09
CA GLY A 138 7.04 13.64 0.14
C GLY A 138 6.72 12.99 -1.19
N TYR A 139 6.87 13.75 -2.27
CA TYR A 139 6.60 13.26 -3.62
C TYR A 139 7.62 13.76 -4.64
N ILE A 140 7.80 12.96 -5.69
CA ILE A 140 8.55 13.31 -6.89
C ILE A 140 7.62 13.27 -8.11
N ILE A 141 7.92 14.09 -9.11
CA ILE A 141 7.18 14.14 -10.37
C ILE A 141 8.01 13.44 -11.44
N ILE A 142 7.53 12.31 -11.95
CA ILE A 142 8.20 11.53 -13.00
C ILE A 142 7.38 11.55 -14.28
N SER A 143 8.00 11.20 -15.41
CA SER A 143 7.29 11.02 -16.68
C SER A 143 6.42 9.76 -16.61
N ARG A 144 5.22 9.78 -17.19
CA ARG A 144 4.32 8.61 -17.26
C ARG A 144 4.72 7.66 -18.40
N VAL A 145 5.95 7.13 -18.32
CA VAL A 145 6.51 6.19 -19.31
C VAL A 145 7.16 5.00 -18.60
N PRO A 146 7.36 3.86 -19.29
CA PRO A 146 8.18 2.78 -18.75
C PRO A 146 9.57 3.30 -18.40
N GLY A 147 10.02 3.04 -17.17
CA GLY A 147 11.27 3.58 -16.65
C GLY A 147 11.58 3.01 -15.28
N ASN A 148 12.68 3.49 -14.69
CA ASN A 148 13.02 3.23 -13.30
C ASN A 148 13.45 4.51 -12.61
N PHE A 149 13.16 4.60 -11.32
CA PHE A 149 13.85 5.52 -10.43
C PHE A 149 14.67 4.67 -9.45
N HIS A 150 15.82 5.17 -9.04
CA HIS A 150 16.66 4.54 -8.05
C HIS A 150 17.10 5.54 -7.00
N ILE A 151 17.17 5.06 -5.76
CA ILE A 151 17.70 5.82 -4.63
C ILE A 151 19.13 5.34 -4.44
N SER A 152 20.10 6.24 -4.60
CA SER A 152 21.51 5.87 -4.65
C SER A 152 22.40 6.88 -3.93
N ALA A 153 23.68 6.55 -3.82
CA ALA A 153 24.74 7.50 -3.45
C ALA A 153 25.65 7.87 -4.62
N HIS A 154 25.21 7.57 -5.84
CA HIS A 154 26.01 7.69 -7.05
C HIS A 154 26.58 9.10 -7.29
N PRO A 155 25.82 10.21 -7.15
CA PRO A 155 26.36 11.55 -7.42
C PRO A 155 27.43 11.98 -6.41
N TYR A 156 27.54 11.29 -5.27
CA TYR A 156 28.54 11.57 -4.24
C TYR A 156 29.65 10.52 -4.18
N GLY A 157 29.80 9.68 -5.21
CA GLY A 157 30.79 8.59 -5.23
C GLY A 157 32.23 9.04 -4.93
N GLY A 158 32.61 10.24 -5.37
CA GLY A 158 33.93 10.83 -5.06
C GLY A 158 34.12 11.09 -3.57
N GLN A 159 33.12 11.67 -2.89
CA GLN A 159 33.21 11.94 -1.44
C GLN A 159 33.02 10.66 -0.62
N MET A 160 32.18 9.73 -1.09
CA MET A 160 32.03 8.40 -0.49
C MET A 160 33.37 7.64 -0.46
N ASN A 161 34.16 7.70 -1.53
CA ASN A 161 35.48 7.06 -1.57
C ASN A 161 36.48 7.64 -0.56
N ILE A 162 36.28 8.89 -0.12
CA ILE A 162 37.09 9.54 0.92
C ILE A 162 36.60 9.15 2.31
N VAL A 163 35.27 9.09 2.52
CA VAL A 163 34.66 8.84 3.84
C VAL A 163 34.66 7.36 4.22
N LEU A 164 34.42 6.44 3.28
CA LEU A 164 34.31 5.00 3.56
C LEU A 164 35.55 4.41 4.26
N PRO A 165 36.80 4.68 3.81
CA PRO A 165 38.00 4.22 4.49
C PRO A 165 38.16 4.80 5.91
N PHE A 166 37.73 6.05 6.11
CA PHE A 166 37.83 6.72 7.41
C PHE A 166 36.90 6.11 8.45
N VAL A 167 35.73 5.61 8.03
CA VAL A 167 34.78 4.91 8.91
C VAL A 167 34.99 3.40 8.94
N GLY A 168 35.97 2.88 8.19
CA GLY A 168 36.34 1.46 8.18
C GLY A 168 35.29 0.54 7.53
N LEU A 169 34.44 1.06 6.64
CA LEU A 169 33.46 0.24 5.91
C LEU A 169 33.87 0.04 4.45
N SER A 170 33.77 -1.21 3.99
CA SER A 170 34.06 -1.60 2.60
C SER A 170 32.81 -1.71 1.73
N ILE A 171 31.62 -1.70 2.34
CA ILE A 171 30.33 -1.92 1.68
C ILE A 171 29.33 -0.89 2.22
N ILE A 172 28.57 -0.27 1.32
CA ILE A 172 27.49 0.65 1.66
C ILE A 172 26.24 -0.17 1.99
N VAL A 173 25.69 0.02 3.19
CA VAL A 173 24.46 -0.64 3.62
C VAL A 173 23.27 0.31 3.41
N LEU A 174 22.43 -0.01 2.43
CA LEU A 174 21.20 0.71 2.10
C LEU A 174 19.95 0.04 2.70
N SER A 175 20.08 -0.46 3.94
CA SER A 175 18.94 -1.07 4.64
C SER A 175 17.86 -0.02 4.87
N HIS A 176 16.65 -0.30 4.39
CA HIS A 176 15.55 0.65 4.35
C HIS A 176 14.22 -0.01 4.68
N THR A 177 13.28 0.82 5.13
CA THR A 177 11.90 0.45 5.39
C THR A 177 10.98 1.34 4.57
N ILE A 178 10.16 0.73 3.72
CA ILE A 178 9.13 1.44 2.95
C ILE A 178 7.87 1.46 3.80
N GLN A 179 7.49 2.66 4.27
CA GLN A 179 6.23 2.86 5.00
C GLN A 179 5.09 3.10 4.02
N HIS A 180 5.35 3.91 3.00
CA HIS A 180 4.38 4.22 1.96
C HIS A 180 5.08 4.40 0.62
N LEU A 181 4.49 3.82 -0.42
CA LEU A 181 4.87 4.06 -1.80
C LEU A 181 3.63 3.95 -2.67
N SER A 182 3.24 5.04 -3.31
CA SER A 182 2.08 5.08 -4.21
C SER A 182 2.38 5.88 -5.47
N PHE A 183 1.58 5.62 -6.51
CA PHE A 183 1.66 6.26 -7.81
C PHE A 183 0.32 6.92 -8.11
N GLY A 184 0.34 8.20 -8.48
CA GLY A 184 -0.85 9.04 -8.64
C GLY A 184 -1.20 9.83 -7.37
N ASN A 185 -2.39 10.40 -7.37
CA ASN A 185 -2.97 11.09 -6.22
C ASN A 185 -3.74 10.13 -5.30
#